data_AF-A0A3D6AI96-F1
#
_entry.id   AF-A0A3D6AI96-F1
#
_cell.length_a   1.000
_cell.length_b   1.000
_cell.length_c   1.000
_cell.angle_alpha   90.00
_cell.angle_beta   90.00
_cell.angle_gamma   90.00
#
_symmetry.space_group_name_H-M   'P 1'
#
loop_
_entity.id
_entity.type
_entity.pdbx_description
1 polymer ?
#
loop_
_entity_poly.entity_id
_entity_poly.type
_entity_poly.pdbx_seq_one_letter_code
_entity_poly.pdbx_strand_id
1 'polypeptide(L)'
;MTIGKTTPYAPYNPARLLDALLHHLQLDNDGALSRRLHVASHVIQSIRHGNLPVGASMLLWMQETSGLSIRELRHLLGDRRATCRPAYVINSPPPGR
;
A
#
# COMPACT_ATOMS: atom_id res chain seq x y z
N MET A 1 -9.94 -34.58 0.00
CA MET A 1 -10.21 -33.70 -1.18
C MET A 1 -11.30 -32.71 -0.79
N THR A 2 -11.18 -31.47 -1.29
CA THR A 2 -12.00 -30.25 -1.07
C THR A 2 -11.80 -29.59 0.30
N ILE A 3 -11.53 -28.29 0.47
CA ILE A 3 -11.56 -27.08 -0.38
C ILE A 3 -10.50 -26.09 0.17
N GLY A 4 -9.89 -25.28 -0.70
CA GLY A 4 -8.76 -24.41 -0.38
C GLY A 4 -9.00 -23.43 0.78
N LYS A 5 -8.01 -23.31 1.67
CA LYS A 5 -7.88 -22.14 2.55
C LYS A 5 -7.61 -20.93 1.65
N THR A 6 -8.65 -20.18 1.31
CA THR A 6 -8.51 -18.75 1.00
C THR A 6 -7.97 -18.10 2.25
N THR A 7 -6.66 -17.84 2.29
CA THR A 7 -6.06 -17.04 3.36
C THR A 7 -6.85 -15.73 3.43
N PRO A 8 -7.58 -15.45 4.51
CA PRO A 8 -8.38 -14.24 4.58
C PRO A 8 -7.41 -13.07 4.52
N TYR A 9 -7.42 -12.34 3.40
CA TYR A 9 -6.66 -11.11 3.24
C TYR A 9 -6.91 -10.25 4.49
N ALA A 10 -5.83 -9.95 5.22
CA ALA A 10 -5.90 -9.23 6.48
C ALA A 10 -6.64 -7.89 6.28
N PRO A 11 -7.38 -7.42 7.30
CA PRO A 11 -8.01 -6.10 7.23
C PRO A 11 -6.98 -5.01 6.98
N TYR A 12 -7.41 -3.92 6.35
CA TYR A 12 -6.56 -2.77 6.06
C TYR A 12 -5.83 -2.30 7.33
N ASN A 13 -4.51 -2.43 7.34
CA ASN A 13 -3.69 -2.11 8.51
C ASN A 13 -2.38 -1.44 8.09
N PRO A 14 -2.34 -0.10 8.09
CA PRO A 14 -1.14 0.65 7.73
C PRO A 14 0.00 0.49 8.74
N ALA A 15 -0.29 0.28 10.04
CA ALA A 15 0.76 0.05 11.03
C ALA A 15 1.57 -1.21 10.69
N ARG A 16 0.91 -2.29 10.27
CA ARG A 16 1.59 -3.52 9.83
C ARG A 16 2.51 -3.31 8.63
N LEU A 17 2.10 -2.47 7.67
CA LEU A 17 2.95 -2.09 6.55
C LEU A 17 4.20 -1.34 7.04
N LEU A 18 4.04 -0.38 7.95
CA LEU A 18 5.16 0.37 8.51
C LEU A 18 6.10 -0.52 9.31
N ASP A 19 5.58 -1.44 10.12
CA ASP A 19 6.39 -2.38 10.90
C ASP A 19 7.16 -3.35 9.98
N ALA A 20 6.53 -3.83 8.92
CA ALA A 20 7.20 -4.65 7.91
C ALA A 20 8.33 -3.86 7.21
N LEU A 21 8.12 -2.57 6.92
CA LEU A 21 9.15 -1.71 6.35
C LEU A 21 10.29 -1.43 7.32
N LEU A 22 10.02 -1.19 8.61
CA LEU A 22 11.04 -1.05 9.63
C LEU A 22 11.92 -2.29 9.71
N HIS A 23 11.30 -3.48 9.73
CA HIS A 23 12.03 -4.74 9.75
C HIS A 23 12.83 -4.99 8.47
N HIS A 24 12.24 -4.75 7.30
CA HIS A 24 12.88 -4.94 6.00
C HIS A 24 14.06 -4.00 5.78
N LEU A 25 13.96 -2.75 6.23
CA LEU A 25 15.00 -1.74 6.12
C LEU A 25 15.98 -1.73 7.30
N GLN A 26 15.79 -2.62 8.28
CA GLN A 26 16.58 -2.69 9.52
C GLN A 26 16.65 -1.34 10.26
N LEU A 27 15.49 -0.72 10.45
CA LEU A 27 15.34 0.57 11.12
C LEU A 27 14.70 0.39 12.50
N ASP A 28 15.20 1.11 13.50
CA ASP A 28 14.73 0.98 14.87
C ASP A 28 13.40 1.68 15.17
N ASN A 29 13.07 2.74 14.42
CA ASN A 29 11.91 3.58 14.75
C ASN A 29 11.33 4.35 13.55
N ASP A 30 10.11 4.84 13.73
CA ASP A 30 9.37 5.65 12.76
C ASP A 30 10.10 6.93 12.33
N GLY A 31 10.94 7.49 13.21
CA GLY A 31 11.78 8.65 12.87
C GLY A 31 12.93 8.30 11.93
N ALA A 32 13.46 7.08 11.97
CA ALA A 32 14.41 6.58 11.00
C ALA A 32 13.69 6.29 9.66
N LEU A 33 12.49 5.71 9.72
CA LEU A 33 11.65 5.48 8.55
C LEU A 33 11.25 6.78 7.86
N SER A 34 10.89 7.82 8.61
CA SER A 34 10.50 9.13 8.07
C SER A 34 11.63 9.77 7.27
N ARG A 35 12.87 9.70 7.79
CA ARG A 35 14.07 10.16 7.08
C ARG A 35 14.32 9.36 5.81
N ARG A 36 14.16 8.03 5.85
CA ARG A 36 14.35 7.17 4.67
C ARG A 36 13.31 7.41 3.58
N LEU A 37 12.05 7.64 3.96
CA LEU A 37 10.97 7.91 3.03
C LEU A 37 10.89 9.40 2.60
N HIS A 38 11.77 10.27 3.11
CA HIS A 38 11.70 11.74 2.92
C HIS A 38 10.32 12.34 3.28
N VAL A 39 9.70 11.81 4.34
CA VAL A 39 8.37 12.21 4.81
C VAL A 39 8.49 12.76 6.23
N ALA A 40 7.64 13.72 6.60
CA ALA A 40 7.63 14.25 7.95
C ALA A 40 7.14 13.20 8.97
N SER A 41 7.74 13.15 10.16
CA SER A 41 7.41 12.15 11.20
C SER A 41 5.93 12.13 11.59
N HIS A 42 5.27 13.29 11.63
CA HIS A 42 3.84 13.38 11.96
C HIS A 42 2.94 12.66 10.94
N VAL A 43 3.38 12.54 9.68
CA VAL A 43 2.66 11.82 8.62
C VAL A 43 2.75 10.32 8.87
N ILE A 44 3.95 9.81 9.17
CA ILE A 44 4.14 8.39 9.54
C ILE A 44 3.29 8.04 10.76
N GLN A 45 3.29 8.89 11.78
CA GLN A 45 2.45 8.70 12.96
C GLN A 45 0.95 8.73 12.62
N SER A 46 0.51 9.68 11.78
CA SER A 46 -0.89 9.76 11.33
C SER A 46 -1.32 8.53 10.54
N ILE A 47 -0.43 7.99 9.70
CA ILE A 47 -0.65 6.74 8.97
C ILE A 47 -0.74 5.55 9.94
N ARG A 48 0.19 5.45 10.90
CA ARG A 48 0.23 4.37 11.89
C ARG A 48 -1.06 4.27 12.69
N HIS A 49 -1.62 5.41 13.10
CA HIS A 49 -2.89 5.43 13.83
C HIS A 49 -4.13 5.34 12.93
N GLY A 50 -3.96 5.29 11.60
CA GLY A 50 -5.08 5.21 10.66
C GLY A 50 -5.81 6.54 10.43
N ASN A 51 -5.25 7.66 10.90
CA ASN A 51 -5.79 9.01 10.68
C ASN A 51 -5.55 9.50 9.24
N LEU A 52 -4.53 8.96 8.57
CA LEU A 52 -4.21 9.24 7.18
C LEU A 52 -4.14 7.92 6.39
N PRO A 53 -4.97 7.73 5.35
CA PRO A 53 -4.86 6.56 4.50
C PRO A 53 -3.56 6.61 3.66
N VAL A 54 -2.96 5.44 3.45
CA VAL A 54 -1.83 5.27 2.53
C VAL A 54 -2.34 5.40 1.09
N GLY A 55 -2.06 6.54 0.46
CA GLY A 55 -2.38 6.80 -0.93
C GLY A 55 -1.36 6.21 -1.92
N ALA A 56 -1.68 6.26 -3.21
CA ALA A 56 -0.84 5.71 -4.28
C ALA A 56 0.56 6.33 -4.30
N SER A 57 0.67 7.65 -4.15
CA SER A 57 1.95 8.35 -4.12
C SER A 57 2.85 7.88 -2.96
N MET A 58 2.26 7.57 -1.80
CA MET A 58 3.02 7.06 -0.64
C MET A 58 3.54 5.64 -0.92
N LEU A 59 2.75 4.79 -1.58
CA LEU A 59 3.20 3.46 -2.00
C LEU A 59 4.37 3.52 -3.00
N LEU A 60 4.39 4.53 -3.88
CA LEU A 60 5.53 4.74 -4.79
C LEU A 60 6.80 5.07 -4.02
N TRP A 61 6.75 6.00 -3.07
CA TRP A 61 7.90 6.32 -2.20
C TRP A 61 8.38 5.09 -1.43
N MET A 62 7.46 4.30 -0.88
CA MET A 62 7.77 3.07 -0.17
C MET A 62 8.43 2.03 -1.08
N GLN A 63 7.96 1.88 -2.33
CA GLN A 63 8.59 0.99 -3.32
C GLN A 63 10.01 1.44 -3.62
N GLU A 64 10.21 2.71 -3.96
CA GLU A 64 11.55 3.23 -4.30
C GLU A 64 12.55 3.07 -3.15
N THR A 65 12.07 3.26 -1.92
CA THR A 65 12.93 3.19 -0.72
C THR A 65 13.24 1.74 -0.29
N SER A 66 12.28 0.82 -0.43
CA SER A 66 12.40 -0.55 0.07
C SER A 66 12.74 -1.59 -0.99
N GLY A 67 12.57 -1.27 -2.27
CA GLY A 67 12.64 -2.21 -3.38
C GLY A 67 11.47 -3.20 -3.44
N LEU A 68 10.50 -3.11 -2.53
CA LEU A 68 9.31 -3.97 -2.53
C LEU A 68 8.35 -3.52 -3.62
N SER A 69 7.84 -4.47 -4.41
CA SER A 69 6.85 -4.15 -5.43
C SER A 69 5.57 -3.57 -4.81
N ILE A 70 4.86 -2.71 -5.55
CA ILE A 70 3.54 -2.20 -5.13
C ILE A 70 2.58 -3.34 -4.74
N ARG A 71 2.66 -4.51 -5.37
CA ARG A 71 1.82 -5.67 -5.02
C ARG A 71 2.10 -6.18 -3.61
N GLU A 72 3.36 -6.30 -3.23
CA GLU A 72 3.79 -6.71 -1.90
C GLU A 72 3.40 -5.68 -0.85
N LEU A 73 3.64 -4.39 -1.11
CA LEU A 73 3.25 -3.31 -0.21
C LEU A 73 1.74 -3.31 0.06
N ARG A 74 0.93 -3.57 -0.98
CA ARG A 74 -0.53 -3.66 -0.83
C ARG A 74 -0.99 -4.92 -0.12
N HIS A 75 -0.27 -6.03 -0.31
CA HIS A 75 -0.51 -7.24 0.45
C HIS A 75 -0.25 -7.02 1.95
N LEU A 76 0.87 -6.38 2.29
CA LEU A 76 1.22 -5.99 3.67
C LEU A 76 0.19 -5.02 4.27
N LEU A 77 -0.28 -4.07 3.46
CA LEU A 77 -1.31 -3.10 3.85
C LEU A 77 -2.69 -3.73 4.08
N GLY A 78 -2.95 -4.91 3.51
CA GLY A 78 -4.31 -5.47 3.42
C GLY A 78 -5.20 -4.65 2.48
N ASP A 79 -4.61 -3.92 1.53
CA ASP A 79 -5.34 -3.04 0.61
C ASP A 79 -6.04 -3.83 -0.50
N ARG A 80 -7.38 -3.84 -0.42
CA ARG A 80 -8.25 -4.49 -1.41
C ARG A 80 -8.66 -3.58 -2.55
N ARG A 81 -8.22 -2.31 -2.58
CA ARG A 81 -8.55 -1.33 -3.64
C ARG A 81 -7.82 -1.60 -4.97
N ALA A 82 -7.31 -2.82 -5.19
CA ALA A 82 -6.43 -3.17 -6.31
C ALA A 82 -7.09 -3.30 -7.65
N THR A 83 -8.38 -3.55 -7.66
CA THR A 83 -9.15 -3.60 -8.89
C THR A 83 -9.68 -2.21 -9.21
N CYS A 84 -8.80 -1.31 -9.65
CA CYS A 84 -9.23 -0.19 -10.47
C CYS A 84 -9.81 -0.80 -11.76
N ARG A 85 -11.13 -0.95 -11.80
CA ARG A 85 -11.86 -0.97 -13.07
C ARG A 85 -11.86 0.48 -13.54
N PRO A 86 -11.15 0.86 -14.61
CA PRO A 86 -11.36 2.18 -15.17
C PRO A 86 -12.84 2.29 -15.54
N ALA A 87 -13.57 3.17 -14.84
CA ALA A 87 -14.98 3.42 -15.09
C ALA A 87 -15.22 4.11 -16.44
N TYR A 88 -14.15 4.53 -17.12
CA TYR A 88 -14.22 5.11 -18.44
C TYR A 88 -13.77 4.08 -19.48
N VAL A 89 -14.75 3.33 -19.98
CA VAL A 89 -14.79 2.95 -21.39
C VAL A 89 -14.57 4.26 -22.16
N ILE A 90 -13.38 4.41 -22.70
CA ILE A 90 -13.05 5.48 -23.63
C ILE A 90 -14.05 5.32 -24.79
N ASN A 91 -14.95 6.28 -24.96
CA ASN A 91 -15.97 6.31 -26.01
C ASN A 91 -15.48 5.65 -27.30
N SER A 92 -15.87 4.39 -27.52
CA SER A 92 -15.76 3.78 -28.83
C SER A 92 -16.90 4.38 -29.66
N PRO A 93 -16.63 5.04 -30.80
CA PRO A 93 -17.72 5.54 -31.64
C PRO A 93 -18.61 4.35 -32.04
N PRO A 94 -19.95 4.54 -32.11
CA PRO A 94 -20.84 3.45 -32.51
C PRO A 94 -20.42 2.93 -33.90
N PRO A 95 -20.42 1.60 -34.13
CA PRO A 95 -20.18 1.07 -35.46
C PRO A 95 -21.20 1.68 -36.42
N GLY A 96 -20.70 2.19 -37.54
CA GLY A 96 -21.45 3.01 -38.50
C GLY A 96 -22.81 2.44 -38.87
N ARG A 97 -23.76 3.35 -39.03
CA ARG A 97 -24.97 3.14 -39.82
C ARG A 97 -24.81 3.88 -41.14
#